data_AF-A0A9E4BSK5-F1
#
_entry.id   AF-A0A9E4BSK5-F1
#
_cell.length_a   1.000
_cell.length_b   1.000
_cell.length_c   1.000
_cell.angle_alpha   90.00
_cell.angle_beta   90.00
_cell.angle_gamma   90.00
#
_symmetry.space_group_name_H-M   'P 1'
#
loop_
_entity.id
_entity.type
_entity.pdbx_description
1 polymer ?
#
loop_
_entity_poly.entity_id
_entity_poly.type
_entity_poly.pdbx_seq_one_letter_code
_entity_poly.pdbx_strand_id
1 'polypeptide(L)'
;MTTTFYKLIPCFAVLLFLAACGEKERPAAPAPEPAPAETTDNTPRQPRPLLSDSTFGADSNPTGNPIGGGDGYDQLVEEYDYFVTSRAELLNALKQATEGQVVYLADTARVDLSGDQKIEIGAGVTLASGRGKPDSQGGLVFST
;
A
#
# COMPACT_ATOMS: atom_id res chain seq x y z
N MET A 1 41.68 -27.19 33.09
CA MET A 1 41.43 -28.12 31.98
C MET A 1 39.92 -28.19 31.80
N THR A 2 39.39 -27.43 30.84
CA THR A 2 37.94 -27.29 30.64
C THR A 2 37.68 -27.64 29.19
N THR A 3 37.02 -28.77 28.97
CA THR A 3 36.80 -29.38 27.66
C THR A 3 35.51 -28.82 27.05
N THR A 4 35.65 -28.09 25.94
CA THR A 4 34.52 -27.51 25.18
C THR A 4 33.95 -28.55 24.22
N PHE A 5 32.64 -28.80 24.35
CA PHE A 5 31.83 -29.60 23.42
C PHE A 5 31.58 -28.82 22.12
N TYR A 6 32.03 -29.34 20.97
CA TYR A 6 31.61 -28.86 19.65
C TYR A 6 30.38 -29.66 19.19
N LYS A 7 29.24 -28.98 19.05
CA LYS A 7 27.99 -29.52 18.53
C LYS A 7 27.99 -29.41 17.00
N LEU A 8 28.21 -30.54 16.35
CA LEU A 8 28.15 -30.73 14.90
C LEU A 8 26.69 -30.63 14.43
N ILE A 9 26.35 -29.63 13.61
CA ILE A 9 25.03 -29.46 12.99
C ILE A 9 25.15 -29.97 11.54
N PRO A 10 24.37 -31.00 11.12
CA PRO A 10 24.52 -31.57 9.79
C PRO A 10 23.85 -30.70 8.72
N CYS A 11 24.69 -30.28 7.78
CA CYS A 11 24.53 -30.30 6.33
C CYS A 11 23.10 -30.42 5.77
N PHE A 12 22.65 -29.28 5.24
CA PHE A 12 21.66 -29.09 4.18
C PHE A 12 21.38 -30.33 3.31
N ALA A 13 20.18 -30.89 3.43
CA ALA A 13 19.56 -31.71 2.39
C ALA A 13 18.77 -30.76 1.46
N VAL A 14 19.35 -30.46 0.30
CA VAL A 14 18.67 -29.76 -0.80
C VAL A 14 17.88 -30.80 -1.58
N LEU A 15 16.56 -30.84 -1.37
CA LEU A 15 15.64 -31.64 -2.17
C LEU A 15 15.14 -30.77 -3.34
N LEU A 16 15.67 -31.06 -4.53
CA LEU A 16 15.29 -30.45 -5.80
C LEU A 16 13.94 -31.05 -6.25
N PHE A 17 12.83 -30.34 -6.05
CA PHE A 17 11.53 -30.70 -6.61
C PHE A 17 11.35 -29.98 -7.95
N LEU A 18 11.51 -30.72 -9.05
CA LEU A 18 11.08 -30.30 -10.38
C LEU A 18 9.55 -30.24 -10.40
N ALA A 19 9.00 -29.02 -10.47
CA ALA A 19 7.59 -28.80 -10.71
C ALA A 19 7.28 -29.08 -12.19
N ALA A 20 6.32 -29.98 -12.43
CA ALA A 20 5.77 -30.28 -13.73
C ALA A 20 4.95 -29.08 -14.26
N CYS A 21 5.18 -28.68 -15.51
CA CYS A 21 4.29 -27.77 -16.24
C CYS A 21 2.95 -28.46 -16.49
N GLY A 22 1.92 -28.10 -15.72
CA GLY A 22 0.53 -28.38 -16.06
C GLY A 22 -0.04 -27.19 -16.83
N GLU A 23 -0.38 -27.40 -18.10
CA GLU A 23 -1.24 -26.48 -18.86
C GLU A 23 -2.62 -26.45 -18.19
N LYS A 24 -2.86 -25.44 -17.36
CA LYS A 24 -4.18 -25.15 -16.84
C LYS A 24 -4.97 -24.51 -17.97
N GLU A 25 -5.81 -25.31 -18.62
CA GLU A 25 -6.79 -24.84 -19.61
C GLU A 25 -7.51 -23.62 -19.06
N ARG A 26 -7.43 -22.51 -19.81
CA ARG A 26 -8.11 -21.25 -19.48
C ARG A 26 -9.61 -21.51 -19.57
N PRO A 27 -10.39 -21.30 -18.50
CA PRO A 27 -11.84 -21.36 -18.58
C PRO A 27 -12.33 -20.44 -19.70
N ALA A 28 -13.28 -20.92 -20.51
CA ALA A 28 -13.94 -20.11 -21.51
C ALA A 28 -14.48 -18.83 -20.85
N ALA A 29 -14.26 -17.69 -21.52
CA ALA A 29 -14.76 -16.40 -21.04
C ALA A 29 -16.27 -16.51 -20.73
N PRO A 30 -16.74 -15.96 -19.60
CA PRO A 30 -18.16 -15.88 -19.33
C PRO A 30 -18.86 -15.16 -20.49
N ALA A 31 -20.04 -15.64 -20.87
CA ALA A 31 -20.89 -15.00 -21.87
C ALA A 31 -21.03 -13.50 -21.55
N PRO A 32 -21.13 -12.63 -22.57
CA PRO A 32 -21.32 -11.20 -22.35
C PRO A 32 -22.53 -11.00 -21.43
N GLU A 33 -22.29 -10.32 -20.32
CA GLU A 33 -23.32 -9.97 -19.35
C GLU A 33 -24.44 -9.21 -20.07
N PRO A 34 -25.73 -9.55 -19.85
CA PRO A 34 -26.82 -8.86 -20.51
C PRO A 34 -26.75 -7.36 -20.19
N ALA A 35 -26.95 -6.53 -21.21
CA ALA A 35 -26.94 -5.08 -21.06
C ALA A 35 -27.88 -4.65 -19.91
N PRO A 36 -27.48 -3.68 -19.08
CA PRO A 36 -28.29 -3.24 -17.95
C PRO A 36 -29.66 -2.78 -18.44
N ALA A 37 -30.70 -3.26 -17.77
CA ALA A 37 -32.08 -2.88 -18.07
C ALA A 37 -32.24 -1.35 -17.98
N GLU A 38 -32.69 -0.73 -19.06
CA GLU A 38 -33.00 0.69 -19.10
C GLU A 38 -34.19 0.98 -18.16
N THR A 39 -33.90 1.59 -17.01
CA THR A 39 -34.93 2.16 -16.15
C THR A 39 -35.38 3.50 -16.74
N THR A 40 -36.68 3.62 -17.04
CA THR A 40 -37.32 4.84 -17.54
C THR A 40 -37.51 5.82 -16.39
N ASP A 41 -36.41 6.41 -15.92
CA ASP A 41 -36.44 7.53 -15.00
C ASP A 41 -36.63 8.84 -15.80
N ASN A 42 -37.83 9.43 -15.67
CA ASN A 42 -38.22 10.68 -16.33
C ASN A 42 -37.78 11.94 -15.55
N THR A 43 -36.87 11.80 -14.57
CA THR A 43 -36.22 12.94 -13.91
C THR A 43 -35.34 13.68 -14.93
N PRO A 44 -35.43 15.03 -15.05
CA PRO A 44 -34.51 15.80 -15.88
C PRO A 44 -33.08 15.59 -15.40
N ARG A 45 -32.35 14.68 -16.06
CA ARG A 45 -30.93 14.48 -15.78
C ARG A 45 -30.25 15.81 -16.09
N GLN A 46 -29.60 16.40 -15.10
CA GLN A 46 -28.59 17.42 -15.34
C GLN A 46 -27.67 16.88 -16.45
N PRO A 47 -27.34 17.67 -17.49
CA PRO A 47 -26.46 17.21 -18.55
C PRO A 47 -25.20 16.63 -17.89
N ARG A 48 -24.87 15.38 -18.22
CA ARG A 48 -23.58 14.80 -17.82
C ARG A 48 -22.52 15.81 -18.26
N PRO A 49 -21.64 16.30 -17.37
CA PRO A 49 -20.57 17.20 -17.79
C PRO A 49 -19.89 16.56 -19.00
N LEU A 50 -19.96 17.23 -20.14
CA LEU A 50 -19.24 16.77 -21.31
C LEU A 50 -17.77 16.91 -20.93
N LEU A 51 -17.08 15.78 -20.86
CA LEU A 51 -15.65 15.68 -20.64
C LEU A 51 -14.96 16.29 -21.87
N SER A 52 -14.96 17.63 -21.96
CA SER A 52 -14.36 18.37 -23.07
C SER A 52 -12.83 18.36 -22.99
N ASP A 53 -12.30 18.03 -21.81
CA ASP A 53 -10.88 17.79 -21.59
C ASP A 53 -10.65 16.28 -21.64
N SER A 54 -9.81 15.86 -22.59
CA SER A 54 -9.39 14.47 -22.78
C SER A 54 -8.40 13.98 -21.71
N THR A 55 -8.14 14.79 -20.68
CA THR A 55 -7.13 14.50 -19.66
C THR A 55 -7.79 14.24 -18.32
N PHE A 56 -7.93 12.97 -17.99
CA PHE A 56 -8.44 12.47 -16.72
C PHE A 56 -7.45 11.44 -16.17
N GLY A 57 -7.21 11.45 -14.87
CA GLY A 57 -6.25 10.54 -14.23
C GLY A 57 -4.85 11.16 -14.04
N ALA A 58 -3.84 10.31 -13.87
CA ALA A 58 -2.48 10.70 -13.53
C ALA A 58 -1.75 11.52 -14.63
N ASP A 59 -2.26 11.49 -15.87
CA ASP A 59 -1.65 12.17 -17.02
C ASP A 59 -1.76 13.71 -16.97
N SER A 60 -2.70 14.26 -16.19
CA SER A 60 -2.82 15.72 -16.01
C SER A 60 -1.80 16.31 -15.04
N ASN A 61 -0.91 15.50 -14.44
CA ASN A 61 -0.02 15.87 -13.33
C ASN A 61 0.76 17.18 -13.60
N PRO A 62 0.28 18.32 -13.09
CA PRO A 62 0.88 19.62 -13.38
C PRO A 62 2.13 19.88 -12.54
N THR A 63 2.39 19.02 -11.54
CA THR A 63 3.53 19.14 -10.63
C THR A 63 4.81 18.54 -11.22
N GLY A 64 4.68 17.64 -12.20
CA GLY A 64 5.78 16.82 -12.70
C GLY A 64 6.20 15.67 -11.76
N ASN A 65 5.75 15.68 -10.50
CA ASN A 65 6.11 14.69 -9.49
C ASN A 65 5.11 13.51 -9.47
N PRO A 66 5.55 12.25 -9.43
CA PRO A 66 4.66 11.09 -9.39
C PRO A 66 3.55 11.23 -8.35
N ILE A 67 2.30 11.25 -8.82
CA ILE A 67 1.15 11.33 -7.92
C ILE A 67 1.02 10.00 -7.16
N GLY A 68 1.07 10.07 -5.83
CA GLY A 68 1.00 8.89 -4.96
C GLY A 68 2.36 8.27 -4.58
N GLY A 69 3.48 8.88 -5.01
CA GLY A 69 4.84 8.43 -4.69
C GLY A 69 5.47 7.52 -5.75
N GLY A 70 6.57 6.84 -5.37
CA GLY A 70 7.31 5.92 -6.25
C GLY A 70 8.57 6.52 -6.86
N ASP A 71 9.19 5.81 -7.79
CA ASP A 71 10.43 6.26 -8.43
C ASP A 71 10.27 7.64 -9.07
N GLY A 72 11.18 8.56 -8.75
CA GLY A 72 11.12 9.95 -9.19
C GLY A 72 10.27 10.88 -8.31
N TYR A 73 9.67 10.36 -7.24
CA TYR A 73 9.03 11.20 -6.22
C TYR A 73 10.11 11.89 -5.36
N ASP A 74 10.07 13.22 -5.34
CA ASP A 74 11.10 14.06 -4.73
C ASP A 74 10.70 14.60 -3.34
N GLN A 75 9.41 14.59 -2.99
CA GLN A 75 8.91 15.06 -1.69
C GLN A 75 9.10 14.00 -0.60
N LEU A 76 10.34 13.59 -0.40
CA LEU A 76 10.74 12.61 0.61
C LEU A 76 10.66 13.22 2.02
N VAL A 77 10.16 12.43 2.96
CA VAL A 77 10.16 12.77 4.38
C VAL A 77 11.42 12.21 5.02
N GLU A 78 12.29 13.10 5.50
CA GLU A 78 13.57 12.76 6.14
C GLU A 78 13.55 12.99 7.65
N GLU A 79 12.76 13.96 8.12
CA GLU A 79 12.61 14.30 9.53
C GLU A 79 11.28 13.79 10.09
N TYR A 80 11.33 13.31 11.33
CA TYR A 80 10.14 12.77 12.01
C TYR A 80 10.18 12.92 13.53
N ASP A 81 9.01 13.08 14.13
CA ASP A 81 8.82 13.14 15.59
C ASP A 81 8.59 11.75 16.19
N TYR A 82 7.89 10.89 15.45
CA TYR A 82 7.62 9.51 15.84
C TYR A 82 8.13 8.54 14.78
N PHE A 83 8.90 7.54 15.20
CA PHE A 83 9.27 6.41 14.36
C PHE A 83 8.56 5.16 14.87
N VAL A 84 7.74 4.52 14.03
CA VAL A 84 6.89 3.39 14.41
C VAL A 84 7.12 2.19 13.50
N THR A 85 7.03 0.99 14.06
CA THR A 85 7.27 -0.29 13.35
C THR A 85 6.10 -1.26 13.46
N SER A 86 5.17 -1.01 14.39
CA SER A 86 4.06 -1.92 14.70
C SER A 86 2.71 -1.22 14.74
N ARG A 87 1.64 -2.03 14.71
CA ARG A 87 0.25 -1.57 14.88
C ARG A 87 0.06 -0.74 16.15
N ALA A 88 0.52 -1.26 17.28
CA ALA A 88 0.32 -0.61 18.58
C ALA A 88 1.05 0.73 18.66
N GLU A 89 2.29 0.78 18.14
CA GLU A 89 3.07 2.01 18.06
C GLU A 89 2.41 3.03 17.14
N LEU A 90 1.96 2.61 15.95
CA LEU A 90 1.27 3.49 15.00
C LEU A 90 0.02 4.11 15.62
N LEU A 91 -0.86 3.30 16.20
CA LEU A 91 -2.10 3.78 16.82
C LEU A 91 -1.83 4.69 18.02
N ASN A 92 -0.75 4.43 18.77
CA ASN A 92 -0.38 5.27 19.90
C ASN A 92 0.21 6.61 19.43
N ALA A 93 1.10 6.59 18.43
CA ALA A 93 1.70 7.78 17.86
C ALA A 93 0.65 8.70 17.22
N LEU A 94 -0.30 8.15 16.44
CA LEU A 94 -1.38 8.93 15.84
C LEU A 94 -2.29 9.63 16.87
N LYS A 95 -2.46 9.04 18.06
CA LYS A 95 -3.23 9.66 19.16
C LYS A 95 -2.48 10.77 19.88
N GLN A 96 -1.13 10.72 19.87
CA GLN A 96 -0.28 11.68 20.57
C GLN A 96 0.18 12.82 19.68
N ALA A 97 0.34 12.55 18.38
CA ALA A 97 0.83 13.51 17.41
C ALA A 97 -0.10 14.73 17.33
N THR A 98 0.53 15.90 17.26
CA THR A 98 -0.10 17.21 17.18
C THR A 98 0.25 17.89 15.87
N GLU A 99 -0.40 19.02 15.59
CA GLU A 99 -0.21 19.79 14.36
C GLU A 99 1.28 20.03 14.04
N GLY A 100 1.66 19.77 12.78
CA GLY A 100 3.03 19.92 12.30
C GLY A 100 3.92 18.71 12.54
N GLN A 101 3.51 17.74 13.37
CA GLN A 101 4.32 16.57 13.67
C GLN A 101 4.19 15.47 12.61
N VAL A 102 5.26 14.70 12.48
CA VAL A 102 5.38 13.61 11.52
C VAL A 102 5.45 12.27 12.27
N VAL A 103 4.51 11.38 11.94
CA VAL A 103 4.57 9.96 12.29
C VAL A 103 5.14 9.19 11.10
N TYR A 104 6.35 8.68 11.25
CA TYR A 104 7.05 7.93 10.23
C TYR A 104 6.94 6.42 10.49
N LEU A 105 6.27 5.71 9.60
CA LEU A 105 6.19 4.26 9.61
C LEU A 105 7.43 3.68 8.91
N ALA A 106 8.11 2.75 9.58
CA ALA A 106 9.29 2.10 9.03
C ALA A 106 9.01 1.50 7.63
N ASP A 107 9.97 1.68 6.73
CA ASP A 107 9.86 1.38 5.30
C ASP A 107 9.50 -0.08 4.97
N THR A 108 9.81 -1.00 5.88
CA THR A 108 9.55 -2.44 5.74
C THR A 108 8.39 -2.94 6.60
N ALA A 109 7.76 -2.04 7.37
CA ALA A 109 6.69 -2.41 8.29
C ALA A 109 5.47 -2.93 7.51
N ARG A 110 4.82 -3.94 8.08
CA ARG A 110 3.54 -4.47 7.61
C ARG A 110 2.56 -4.41 8.78
N VAL A 111 1.64 -3.46 8.73
CA VAL A 111 0.69 -3.17 9.79
C VAL A 111 -0.70 -3.58 9.34
N ASP A 112 -1.22 -4.62 9.99
CA ASP A 112 -2.61 -5.05 9.86
C ASP A 112 -3.49 -4.18 10.77
N LEU A 113 -4.49 -3.52 10.21
CA LEU A 113 -5.50 -2.73 10.92
C LEU A 113 -6.88 -3.38 10.86
N SER A 114 -6.95 -4.68 10.53
CA SER A 114 -8.20 -5.42 10.51
C SER A 114 -8.93 -5.33 11.84
N GLY A 115 -10.20 -4.94 11.78
CA GLY A 115 -11.05 -4.73 12.95
C GLY A 115 -10.92 -3.34 13.60
N ASP A 116 -9.90 -2.54 13.24
CA ASP A 116 -9.85 -1.13 13.62
C ASP A 116 -10.73 -0.30 12.68
N GLN A 117 -11.45 0.65 13.25
CA GLN A 117 -12.32 1.56 12.52
C GLN A 117 -12.11 2.97 13.06
N LYS A 118 -12.36 3.98 12.21
CA LYS A 118 -12.24 5.40 12.57
C LYS A 118 -10.88 5.73 13.18
N ILE A 119 -9.82 5.33 12.48
CA ILE A 119 -8.46 5.74 12.84
C ILE A 119 -8.30 7.18 12.41
N GLU A 120 -8.15 8.06 13.38
CA GLU A 120 -8.03 9.50 13.15
C GLU A 120 -6.56 9.88 12.99
N ILE A 121 -6.30 10.75 12.01
CA ILE A 121 -5.04 11.48 11.88
C ILE A 121 -5.38 12.92 12.25
N GLY A 122 -4.71 13.44 13.28
CA GLY A 122 -4.94 14.80 13.77
C GLY A 122 -4.75 15.83 12.65
N ALA A 123 -5.45 16.96 12.75
CA ALA A 123 -5.29 18.05 11.79
C ALA A 123 -3.84 18.53 11.77
N GLY A 124 -3.26 18.62 10.56
CA GLY A 124 -1.86 19.01 10.35
C GLY A 124 -0.82 17.96 10.77
N VAL A 125 -1.23 16.75 11.19
CA VAL A 125 -0.32 15.63 11.40
C VAL A 125 0.00 14.98 10.05
N THR A 126 1.28 14.68 9.83
CA THR A 126 1.74 13.93 8.65
C THR A 126 1.96 12.48 9.01
N LEU A 127 1.34 11.55 8.27
CA LEU A 127 1.70 10.13 8.28
C LEU A 127 2.52 9.83 7.02
N ALA A 128 3.75 9.35 7.19
CA ALA A 128 4.68 9.09 6.11
C ALA A 128 5.41 7.75 6.26
N SER A 129 6.05 7.32 5.17
CA SER A 129 6.98 6.20 5.12
C SER A 129 7.91 6.39 3.91
N GLY A 130 8.85 5.47 3.68
CA GLY A 130 9.85 5.58 2.63
C GLY A 130 9.37 5.29 1.21
N ARG A 131 8.06 5.34 0.92
CA ARG A 131 7.58 5.17 -0.47
C ARG A 131 8.17 6.29 -1.33
N GLY A 132 8.86 5.92 -2.41
CA GLY A 132 9.57 6.86 -3.29
C GLY A 132 11.06 7.03 -2.98
N LYS A 133 11.56 6.47 -1.87
CA LYS A 133 13.00 6.33 -1.65
C LYS A 133 13.56 5.22 -2.57
N PRO A 134 14.84 5.32 -2.99
CA PRO A 134 15.50 4.26 -3.74
C PRO A 134 15.34 2.91 -3.03
N ASP A 135 14.94 1.89 -3.79
CA ASP A 135 14.73 0.50 -3.33
C ASP A 135 13.69 0.32 -2.21
N SER A 136 12.82 1.31 -1.96
CA SER A 136 11.83 1.26 -0.88
C SER A 136 10.40 1.27 -1.41
N GLN A 137 9.64 0.23 -1.07
CA GLN A 137 8.21 0.15 -1.36
C GLN A 137 7.36 0.97 -0.35
N GLY A 138 8.00 1.40 0.74
CA GLY A 138 7.35 1.98 1.91
C GLY A 138 6.58 0.96 2.74
N GLY A 139 6.26 1.37 3.96
CA GLY A 139 5.46 0.59 4.89
C GLY A 139 4.08 0.27 4.33
N LEU A 140 3.63 -0.96 4.57
CA LEU A 140 2.32 -1.45 4.14
C LEU A 140 1.34 -1.39 5.31
N VAL A 141 0.26 -0.63 5.12
CA VAL A 141 -0.90 -0.63 6.01
C VAL A 141 -2.05 -1.33 5.28
N PHE A 142 -2.65 -2.34 5.89
CA PHE A 142 -3.67 -3.17 5.24
C PHE A 142 -4.79 -3.59 6.20
N SER A 143 -5.90 -4.03 5.63
CA SER A 143 -7.02 -4.68 6.32
C SER A 143 -7.49 -5.83 5.44
N THR A 144 -7.86 -6.95 6.04
CA THR A 144 -8.34 -8.16 5.36
C THR A 144 -9.76 -8.53 5.76
#